data_AF-A0A966JCT7-F1
#
_entry.id   AF-A0A966JCT7-F1
#
_cell.length_a   1.000
_cell.length_b   1.000
_cell.length_c   1.000
_cell.angle_alpha   90.00
_cell.angle_beta   90.00
_cell.angle_gamma   90.00
#
_symmetry.space_group_name_H-M   'P 1'
#
loop_
_entity.id
_entity.type
_entity.pdbx_description
1 polymer ?
#
loop_
_entity_poly.entity_id
_entity_poly.type
_entity_poly.pdbx_seq_one_letter_code
_entity_poly.pdbx_strand_id
1 'polypeptide(L)'
;MPPDLAALGIEPGYWTPEVVVSRHNALASNASAEPDFARAVRLLGSEGMKRRDLFEPGNVTLALDSVVARAMSVVEDARLLADIRGSKNAPAFRADEVSPSWRKPLAAAGDSTDVAPRDRLESNNWVISGARTASGKPLVANDPHRAISVPSLRYLVHLKAPGWDVIGGGEPGIPGVAIGHNQHAAWGLTIFGIDSEDLYVYELDAANRTYRYRNGREALRTVTDTVRVKNGLPVPVTLQYTRHGPVLYVDSTRHVAVALRAGWLEAGGAPYLASLRLDQARTWQEAREALTFARMPTLNWVWGDTSGTIGWQTAGIAPIRKNWEGLLPVPGDGRYEWDGYLPIAQLP
;
A
#
# COMPACT_ATOMS: atom_id res chain seq x y z
N MET A 1 -31.21 -7.96 -1.86
CA MET A 1 -30.08 -7.74 -0.93
C MET A 1 -29.21 -8.98 -0.98
N PRO A 2 -27.88 -8.85 -1.18
CA PRO A 2 -26.95 -9.98 -1.08
C PRO A 2 -27.17 -10.78 0.22
N PRO A 3 -27.20 -12.13 0.17
CA PRO A 3 -27.47 -12.99 1.33
C PRO A 3 -26.61 -12.69 2.56
N ASP A 4 -25.34 -12.36 2.35
CA ASP A 4 -24.35 -11.98 3.36
C ASP A 4 -24.72 -10.67 4.09
N LEU A 5 -25.18 -9.66 3.36
CA LEU A 5 -25.65 -8.41 3.97
C LEU A 5 -26.96 -8.60 4.73
N ALA A 6 -27.85 -9.43 4.19
CA ALA A 6 -29.09 -9.83 4.87
C ALA A 6 -28.79 -10.58 6.19
N ALA A 7 -27.78 -11.46 6.17
CA ALA A 7 -27.33 -12.21 7.33
C ALA A 7 -26.76 -11.31 8.43
N LEU A 8 -26.13 -10.20 8.09
CA LEU A 8 -25.54 -9.25 9.05
C LEU A 8 -26.48 -8.11 9.46
N GLY A 9 -27.72 -8.09 8.94
CA GLY A 9 -28.64 -6.95 9.13
C GLY A 9 -28.01 -5.64 8.64
N ILE A 10 -27.24 -5.70 7.55
CA ILE A 10 -26.62 -4.55 6.90
C ILE A 10 -27.49 -4.18 5.71
N GLU A 11 -28.11 -3.01 5.77
CA GLU A 11 -28.82 -2.46 4.62
C GLU A 11 -27.81 -1.75 3.69
N PRO A 12 -27.80 -2.06 2.38
CA PRO A 12 -26.96 -1.35 1.43
C PRO A 12 -27.32 0.14 1.40
N GLY A 13 -26.34 1.00 1.69
CA GLY A 13 -26.46 2.45 1.49
C GLY A 13 -26.03 2.86 0.08
N TYR A 14 -26.41 4.08 -0.33
CA TYR A 14 -25.75 4.73 -1.45
C TYR A 14 -24.30 5.05 -1.07
N TRP A 15 -23.39 4.97 -2.04
CA TRP A 15 -22.03 5.47 -1.86
C TRP A 15 -22.11 6.96 -1.53
N THR A 16 -21.47 7.37 -0.44
CA THR A 16 -21.18 8.77 -0.17
C THR A 16 -19.75 9.09 -0.59
N PRO A 17 -19.40 10.37 -0.86
CA PRO A 17 -18.02 10.76 -1.09
C PRO A 17 -17.07 10.29 0.02
N GLU A 18 -17.51 10.27 1.27
CA GLU A 18 -16.73 9.78 2.41
C GLU A 18 -16.45 8.27 2.33
N VAL A 19 -17.44 7.47 1.91
CA VAL A 19 -17.27 6.02 1.69
C VAL A 19 -16.27 5.74 0.57
N VAL A 20 -16.38 6.51 -0.53
CA VAL A 20 -15.47 6.48 -1.68
C VAL A 20 -14.02 6.77 -1.26
N VAL A 21 -13.81 7.82 -0.46
CA VAL A 21 -12.46 8.30 -0.09
C VAL A 21 -11.85 7.48 1.07
N SER A 22 -12.65 6.69 1.79
CA SER A 22 -12.17 5.90 2.93
C SER A 22 -11.17 4.78 2.59
N ARG A 23 -11.05 4.36 1.32
CA ARG A 23 -10.03 3.40 0.87
C ARG A 23 -8.79 4.13 0.36
N HIS A 24 -7.97 4.64 1.28
CA HIS A 24 -6.67 5.26 0.97
C HIS A 24 -5.48 4.31 1.18
N ASN A 25 -5.66 3.00 0.96
CA ASN A 25 -4.59 2.05 1.26
C ASN A 25 -3.60 1.96 0.10
N ALA A 26 -2.33 2.28 0.38
CA ALA A 26 -1.25 1.86 -0.49
C ALA A 26 -1.02 0.35 -0.41
N LEU A 27 -0.64 -0.21 -1.55
CA LEU A 27 -0.16 -1.57 -1.69
C LEU A 27 1.32 -1.61 -1.34
N ALA A 28 1.65 -1.35 -0.07
CA ALA A 28 3.02 -1.33 0.40
C ALA A 28 3.24 -2.36 1.51
N SER A 29 4.45 -2.93 1.52
CA SER A 29 4.83 -4.09 2.34
C SER A 29 6.12 -3.86 3.13
N ASN A 30 6.88 -2.78 2.87
CA ASN A 30 8.20 -2.63 3.47
C ASN A 30 8.12 -2.43 4.98
N ALA A 31 7.11 -1.68 5.47
CA ALA A 31 6.85 -1.56 6.90
C ALA A 31 6.62 -2.91 7.60
N SER A 32 6.18 -3.94 6.86
CA SER A 32 6.03 -5.30 7.39
C SER A 32 7.30 -6.14 7.28
N ALA A 33 8.19 -5.88 6.31
CA ALA A 33 9.41 -6.64 6.08
C ALA A 33 10.58 -6.17 6.95
N GLU A 34 10.71 -4.86 7.18
CA GLU A 34 11.83 -4.28 7.93
C GLU A 34 12.03 -4.87 9.35
N PRO A 35 10.97 -5.04 10.19
CA PRO A 35 11.15 -5.65 11.51
C PRO A 35 11.66 -7.09 11.44
N ASP A 36 11.17 -7.87 10.47
CA ASP A 36 11.59 -9.26 10.25
C ASP A 36 13.06 -9.32 9.84
N PHE A 37 13.49 -8.42 8.95
CA PHE A 37 14.88 -8.29 8.53
C PHE A 37 15.77 -7.87 9.70
N ALA A 38 15.34 -6.91 10.52
CA ALA A 38 16.08 -6.48 11.70
C ALA A 38 16.27 -7.61 12.72
N ARG A 39 15.23 -8.41 12.98
CA ARG A 39 15.34 -9.58 13.86
C ARG A 39 16.23 -10.66 13.26
N ALA A 40 16.12 -10.91 11.96
CA ALA A 40 16.99 -11.86 11.26
C ALA A 40 18.46 -11.43 11.34
N VAL A 41 18.77 -10.15 11.10
CA VAL A 41 20.13 -9.60 11.24
C VAL A 41 20.64 -9.73 12.68
N ARG A 42 19.78 -9.49 13.70
CA ARG A 42 20.16 -9.68 15.11
C ARG A 42 20.51 -11.14 15.44
N LEU A 43 19.79 -12.10 14.85
CA LEU A 43 19.97 -13.53 15.13
C LEU A 43 21.11 -14.16 14.32
N LEU A 44 21.21 -13.81 13.04
CA LEU A 44 22.10 -14.46 12.06
C LEU A 44 23.36 -13.63 11.76
N GLY A 45 23.37 -12.34 12.13
CA GLY A 45 24.33 -11.37 11.63
C GLY A 45 24.06 -10.98 10.18
N SER A 46 24.69 -9.89 9.72
CA SER A 46 24.56 -9.39 8.34
C SER A 46 24.93 -10.46 7.29
N GLU A 47 26.05 -11.15 7.50
CA GLU A 47 26.53 -12.20 6.60
C GLU A 47 25.65 -13.45 6.60
N GLY A 48 25.02 -13.78 7.74
CA GLY A 48 24.02 -14.84 7.80
C GLY A 48 22.77 -14.49 7.00
N MET A 49 22.34 -13.23 7.06
CA MET A 49 21.21 -12.74 6.27
C MET A 49 21.47 -12.82 4.76
N LYS A 50 22.63 -12.33 4.32
CA LYS A 50 23.05 -12.36 2.90
C LYS A 50 23.19 -13.77 2.32
N ARG A 51 23.39 -14.80 3.16
CA ARG A 51 23.36 -16.20 2.75
C ARG A 51 21.94 -16.77 2.67
N ARG A 52 21.01 -16.25 3.46
CA ARG A 52 19.62 -16.73 3.52
C ARG A 52 18.80 -16.19 2.36
N ASP A 53 18.95 -14.90 2.05
CA ASP A 53 18.11 -14.20 1.07
C ASP A 53 18.92 -13.67 -0.11
N LEU A 54 18.28 -13.63 -1.27
CA LEU A 54 18.82 -13.00 -2.47
C LEU A 54 18.52 -11.51 -2.44
N PHE A 55 19.55 -10.71 -2.66
CA PHE A 55 19.43 -9.27 -2.83
C PHE A 55 19.88 -8.89 -4.23
N GLU A 56 19.14 -8.02 -4.90
CA GLU A 56 19.49 -7.51 -6.22
C GLU A 56 19.56 -5.98 -6.15
N PRO A 57 20.66 -5.34 -6.61
CA PRO A 57 21.81 -5.90 -7.35
C PRO A 57 22.97 -6.50 -6.50
N GLY A 58 22.71 -7.08 -5.32
CA GLY A 58 23.67 -7.97 -4.63
C GLY A 58 24.62 -7.34 -3.61
N ASN A 59 24.74 -6.01 -3.57
CA ASN A 59 25.57 -5.30 -2.59
C ASN A 59 24.69 -4.53 -1.61
N VAL A 60 24.30 -5.16 -0.51
CA VAL A 60 23.51 -4.52 0.55
C VAL A 60 24.29 -4.39 1.86
N THR A 61 24.16 -3.24 2.51
CA THR A 61 24.72 -3.01 3.85
C THR A 61 23.63 -3.19 4.90
N LEU A 62 23.70 -4.28 5.66
CA LEU A 62 22.75 -4.57 6.75
C LEU A 62 23.38 -4.30 8.10
N ALA A 63 23.54 -3.01 8.43
CA ALA A 63 24.06 -2.55 9.72
C ALA A 63 22.88 -2.14 10.63
N LEU A 64 22.67 -2.87 11.71
CA LEU A 64 21.60 -2.57 12.67
C LEU A 64 22.07 -1.55 13.70
N ASP A 65 21.48 -0.35 13.70
CA ASP A 65 21.79 0.68 14.71
C ASP A 65 21.43 0.18 16.12
N SER A 66 22.24 0.53 17.12
CA SER A 66 22.04 0.10 18.51
C SER A 66 20.67 0.47 19.09
N VAL A 67 20.11 1.63 18.71
CA VAL A 67 18.76 2.06 19.15
C VAL A 67 17.70 1.16 18.54
N VAL A 68 17.86 0.82 17.27
CA VAL A 68 16.97 -0.09 16.55
C VAL A 68 17.08 -1.52 17.10
N ALA A 69 18.30 -2.03 17.31
CA ALA A 69 18.53 -3.34 17.90
C ALA A 69 17.88 -3.48 19.28
N ARG A 70 17.98 -2.44 20.12
CA ARG A 70 17.31 -2.37 21.42
C ARG A 70 15.80 -2.41 21.27
N ALA A 71 15.22 -1.58 20.39
CA ALA A 71 13.79 -1.56 20.14
C ALA A 71 13.27 -2.92 19.63
N MET A 72 13.90 -3.49 18.60
CA MET A 72 13.48 -4.76 18.00
C MET A 72 13.66 -5.98 18.91
N SER A 73 14.40 -5.83 20.03
CA SER A 73 14.51 -6.89 21.04
C SER A 73 13.28 -7.03 21.95
N VAL A 74 12.44 -5.99 22.02
CA VAL A 74 11.30 -5.91 22.94
C VAL A 74 9.97 -5.70 22.24
N VAL A 75 10.00 -5.18 21.01
CA VAL A 75 8.80 -4.93 20.21
C VAL A 75 8.26 -6.26 19.67
N GLU A 76 7.11 -6.68 20.19
CA GLU A 76 6.33 -7.81 19.65
C GLU A 76 5.74 -7.43 18.29
N ASP A 77 5.98 -8.25 17.25
CA ASP A 77 5.43 -8.02 15.90
C ASP A 77 3.92 -7.86 15.86
N ALA A 78 3.24 -8.68 16.66
CA ALA A 78 1.79 -8.65 16.77
C ALA A 78 1.28 -7.27 17.20
N ARG A 79 2.08 -6.48 17.92
CA ARG A 79 1.72 -5.14 18.39
C ARG A 79 2.22 -4.04 17.48
N LEU A 80 3.44 -4.15 16.93
CA LEU A 80 4.04 -3.07 16.13
C LEU A 80 3.19 -2.70 14.92
N LEU A 81 2.62 -3.71 14.26
CA LEU A 81 1.85 -3.53 13.04
C LEU A 81 0.39 -3.90 13.25
N ALA A 82 -0.09 -3.99 14.50
CA ALA A 82 -1.46 -4.42 14.81
C ALA A 82 -2.49 -3.56 14.08
N ASP A 83 -2.34 -2.24 14.13
CA ASP A 83 -3.28 -1.31 13.51
C ASP A 83 -3.23 -1.39 11.97
N ILE A 84 -2.02 -1.53 11.40
CA ILE A 84 -1.82 -1.66 9.95
C ILE A 84 -2.36 -3.00 9.43
N ARG A 85 -2.14 -4.10 10.15
CA ARG A 85 -2.66 -5.42 9.78
C ARG A 85 -4.17 -5.48 10.00
N GLY A 86 -4.65 -4.91 11.10
CA GLY A 86 -6.06 -4.80 11.44
C GLY A 86 -6.86 -4.04 10.38
N SER A 87 -6.32 -2.95 9.83
CA SER A 87 -6.99 -2.20 8.76
C SER A 87 -7.06 -2.93 7.41
N LYS A 88 -6.20 -3.94 7.20
CA LYS A 88 -6.17 -4.77 5.99
C LYS A 88 -7.01 -6.03 6.10
N ASN A 89 -7.36 -6.46 7.32
CA ASN A 89 -8.13 -7.66 7.56
C ASN A 89 -9.64 -7.40 7.42
N ALA A 90 -10.35 -8.36 6.83
CA ALA A 90 -11.81 -8.36 6.89
C ALA A 90 -12.26 -8.54 8.35
N PRO A 91 -13.36 -7.89 8.77
CA PRO A 91 -13.92 -8.12 10.10
C PRO A 91 -14.35 -9.59 10.23
N ALA A 92 -13.93 -10.24 11.31
CA ALA A 92 -14.41 -11.56 11.68
C ALA A 92 -15.71 -11.41 12.47
N PHE A 93 -16.81 -11.93 11.93
CA PHE A 93 -18.12 -11.88 12.59
C PHE A 93 -18.32 -13.10 13.49
N ARG A 94 -18.84 -12.88 14.69
CA ARG A 94 -19.26 -13.93 15.62
C ARG A 94 -20.63 -14.48 15.24
N ALA A 95 -20.91 -15.72 15.63
CA ALA A 95 -22.18 -16.38 15.30
C ALA A 95 -23.40 -15.63 15.85
N ASP A 96 -23.26 -14.93 16.98
CA ASP A 96 -24.29 -14.11 17.59
C ASP A 96 -24.51 -12.75 16.89
N GLU A 97 -23.56 -12.29 16.09
CA GLU A 97 -23.68 -11.08 15.23
C GLU A 97 -24.44 -11.37 13.93
N VAL A 98 -24.55 -12.64 13.54
CA VAL A 98 -25.37 -13.09 12.40
C VAL A 98 -26.83 -13.22 12.83
N SER A 99 -27.74 -12.73 11.99
CA SER A 99 -29.19 -12.81 12.20
C SER A 99 -29.63 -14.26 12.42
N PRO A 100 -30.51 -14.55 13.40
CA PRO A 100 -30.86 -15.92 13.78
C PRO A 100 -31.30 -16.83 12.63
N SER A 101 -31.99 -16.29 11.62
CA SER A 101 -32.46 -17.04 10.44
C SER A 101 -31.34 -17.49 9.49
N TRP A 102 -30.14 -16.91 9.61
CA TRP A 102 -28.97 -17.22 8.79
C TRP A 102 -27.90 -18.03 9.53
N ARG A 103 -28.07 -18.25 10.84
CA ARG A 103 -27.17 -19.09 11.62
C ARG A 103 -27.34 -20.53 11.14
N LYS A 104 -26.34 -21.07 10.44
CA LYS A 104 -26.26 -22.52 10.25
C LYS A 104 -26.21 -23.16 11.65
N PRO A 105 -26.94 -24.27 11.90
CA PRO A 105 -26.67 -25.08 13.09
C PRO A 105 -25.17 -25.39 13.07
N LEU A 106 -24.45 -25.18 14.18
CA LEU A 106 -23.05 -25.58 14.28
C LEU A 106 -22.97 -27.08 13.95
N ALA A 107 -22.58 -27.42 12.72
CA ALA A 107 -21.89 -28.68 12.51
C ALA A 107 -20.61 -28.56 13.33
N ALA A 108 -20.31 -29.58 14.14
CA ALA A 108 -19.07 -29.64 14.90
C ALA A 108 -17.94 -29.16 13.99
N ALA A 109 -17.30 -28.05 14.37
CA ALA A 109 -16.17 -27.52 13.64
C ALA A 109 -15.14 -28.64 13.61
N GLY A 110 -15.05 -29.36 12.50
CA GLY A 110 -13.83 -30.08 12.21
C GLY A 110 -12.72 -29.03 12.25
N ASP A 111 -11.64 -29.32 12.96
CA ASP A 111 -10.42 -28.51 12.92
C ASP A 111 -10.02 -28.33 11.45
N SER A 112 -10.50 -27.27 10.81
CA SER A 112 -9.96 -26.84 9.54
C SER A 112 -8.62 -26.21 9.89
N THR A 113 -7.59 -27.04 9.90
CA THR A 113 -6.19 -26.61 9.80
C THR A 113 -5.90 -26.08 8.40
N ASP A 114 -6.87 -25.44 7.74
CA ASP A 114 -6.67 -24.73 6.50
C ASP A 114 -5.75 -23.56 6.84
N VAL A 115 -4.45 -23.86 6.73
CA VAL A 115 -3.40 -22.88 6.56
C VAL A 115 -3.93 -21.96 5.47
N ALA A 116 -4.32 -20.75 5.85
CA ALA A 116 -4.74 -19.73 4.91
C ALA A 116 -3.71 -19.78 3.77
N PRO A 117 -4.14 -20.06 2.52
CA PRO A 117 -3.20 -20.14 1.42
C PRO A 117 -2.37 -18.86 1.47
N ARG A 118 -1.04 -19.00 1.37
CA ARG A 118 -0.20 -17.84 1.14
C ARG A 118 -0.68 -17.25 -0.18
N ASP A 119 -1.56 -16.24 -0.11
CA ASP A 119 -2.03 -15.53 -1.28
C ASP A 119 -0.79 -15.03 -2.02
N ARG A 120 -0.50 -15.65 -3.17
CA ARG A 120 0.49 -15.12 -4.09
C ARG A 120 -0.14 -13.88 -4.69
N LEU A 121 0.30 -12.72 -4.21
CA LEU A 121 -0.06 -11.42 -4.75
C LEU A 121 0.66 -11.26 -6.09
N GLU A 122 0.05 -11.79 -7.14
CA GLU A 122 0.55 -11.69 -8.51
C GLU A 122 -0.42 -10.84 -9.35
N SER A 123 -0.02 -10.48 -10.55
CA SER A 123 -0.86 -9.83 -11.57
C SER A 123 -0.07 -9.91 -12.86
N ASN A 124 -0.73 -10.13 -14.00
CA ASN A 124 -0.02 -10.14 -15.27
C ASN A 124 -0.48 -9.00 -16.19
N ASN A 125 0.46 -8.48 -16.97
CA ASN A 125 0.19 -7.68 -18.15
C ASN A 125 1.27 -7.96 -19.20
N TRP A 126 0.94 -7.72 -20.46
CA TRP A 126 1.92 -7.73 -21.53
C TRP A 126 1.45 -6.90 -22.71
N VAL A 127 2.42 -6.48 -23.52
CA VAL A 127 2.16 -5.83 -24.80
C VAL A 127 2.99 -6.49 -25.90
N ILE A 128 2.36 -6.76 -27.05
CA ILE A 128 3.01 -7.34 -28.23
C ILE A 128 2.91 -6.34 -29.37
N SER A 129 4.03 -6.07 -30.05
CA SER A 129 4.04 -5.19 -31.22
C SER A 129 3.28 -5.80 -32.40
N GLY A 130 2.72 -4.94 -33.26
CA GLY A 130 1.98 -5.39 -34.45
C GLY A 130 2.78 -6.31 -35.39
N ALA A 131 4.11 -6.19 -35.41
CA ALA A 131 4.99 -7.07 -36.18
C ALA A 131 4.96 -8.54 -35.71
N ARG A 132 4.41 -8.82 -34.52
CA ARG A 132 4.31 -10.16 -33.92
C ARG A 132 2.87 -10.60 -33.66
N THR A 133 1.88 -9.86 -34.16
CA THR A 133 0.46 -10.22 -34.03
C THR A 133 -0.16 -10.55 -35.38
N ALA A 134 -1.16 -11.44 -35.39
CA ALA A 134 -1.88 -11.79 -36.61
C ALA A 134 -2.63 -10.60 -37.25
N SER A 135 -3.04 -9.62 -36.44
CA SER A 135 -3.75 -8.42 -36.89
C SER A 135 -2.83 -7.35 -37.50
N GLY A 136 -1.51 -7.47 -37.34
CA GLY A 136 -0.57 -6.40 -37.69
C GLY A 136 -0.65 -5.17 -36.76
N LYS A 137 -1.41 -5.25 -35.66
CA LYS A 137 -1.64 -4.14 -34.70
C LYS A 137 -1.17 -4.53 -33.29
N PRO A 138 -0.73 -3.58 -32.44
CA PRO A 138 -0.38 -3.90 -31.06
C PRO A 138 -1.51 -4.59 -30.31
N LEU A 139 -1.13 -5.52 -29.43
CA LEU A 139 -2.04 -6.23 -28.54
C LEU A 139 -1.60 -5.97 -27.10
N VAL A 140 -2.51 -5.45 -26.26
CA VAL A 140 -2.33 -5.28 -24.82
C VAL A 140 -3.26 -6.23 -24.10
N ALA A 141 -2.76 -6.90 -23.07
CA ALA A 141 -3.56 -7.73 -22.18
C ALA A 141 -3.16 -7.49 -20.72
N ASN A 142 -4.14 -7.63 -19.82
CA ASN A 142 -3.95 -7.40 -18.39
C ASN A 142 -5.01 -8.14 -17.56
N ASP A 143 -4.56 -8.85 -16.53
CA ASP A 143 -5.37 -9.59 -15.56
C ASP A 143 -4.84 -9.29 -14.14
N PRO A 144 -5.28 -8.19 -13.50
CA PRO A 144 -4.86 -7.87 -12.15
C PRO A 144 -5.45 -8.87 -11.14
N HIS A 145 -4.62 -9.56 -10.36
CA HIS A 145 -5.12 -10.51 -9.35
C HIS A 145 -5.42 -9.78 -8.04
N ARG A 146 -6.66 -9.91 -7.58
CA ARG A 146 -7.16 -9.37 -6.32
C ARG A 146 -8.11 -10.38 -5.71
N ALA A 147 -8.28 -10.30 -4.38
CA ALA A 147 -9.24 -11.13 -3.67
C ALA A 147 -10.62 -11.04 -4.34
N ILE A 148 -11.25 -12.18 -4.57
CA ILE A 148 -12.61 -12.24 -5.12
C ILE A 148 -13.55 -11.86 -3.98
N SER A 149 -14.01 -10.61 -3.97
CA SER A 149 -14.90 -10.05 -2.96
C SER A 149 -16.25 -9.66 -3.56
N VAL A 150 -17.26 -9.52 -2.70
CA VAL A 150 -18.54 -8.90 -3.03
C VAL A 150 -18.69 -7.63 -2.17
N PRO A 151 -18.91 -6.45 -2.78
CA PRO A 151 -18.86 -6.19 -4.22
C PRO A 151 -17.44 -6.40 -4.81
N SER A 152 -17.39 -6.64 -6.13
CA SER A 152 -16.13 -6.74 -6.87
C SER A 152 -15.31 -5.46 -6.69
N LEU A 153 -14.01 -5.62 -6.48
CA LEU A 153 -13.09 -4.48 -6.47
C LEU A 153 -12.97 -3.81 -7.84
N ARG A 154 -13.24 -4.52 -8.94
CA ARG A 154 -13.17 -3.97 -10.30
C ARG A 154 -14.56 -3.59 -10.79
N TYR A 155 -14.68 -2.36 -11.27
CA TYR A 155 -15.89 -1.81 -11.88
C TYR A 155 -15.58 -1.35 -13.32
N LEU A 156 -16.37 -1.82 -14.28
CA LEU A 156 -16.24 -1.42 -15.68
C LEU A 156 -17.05 -0.14 -15.94
N VAL A 157 -16.45 0.80 -16.67
CA VAL A 157 -17.08 2.06 -17.03
C VAL A 157 -16.68 2.48 -18.45
N HIS A 158 -17.61 3.11 -19.16
CA HIS A 158 -17.34 3.84 -20.40
C HIS A 158 -17.66 5.31 -20.14
N LEU A 159 -16.63 6.16 -20.17
CA LEU A 159 -16.76 7.60 -19.98
C LEU A 159 -16.68 8.29 -21.33
N LYS A 160 -17.74 9.04 -21.67
CA LYS A 160 -17.85 9.78 -22.93
C LYS A 160 -18.22 11.24 -22.69
N ALA A 161 -17.31 12.15 -23.05
CA ALA A 161 -17.46 13.60 -22.96
C ALA A 161 -16.55 14.28 -24.01
N PRO A 162 -16.66 15.59 -24.26
CA PRO A 162 -15.70 16.27 -25.14
C PRO A 162 -14.25 16.07 -24.67
N GLY A 163 -13.41 15.47 -25.53
CA GLY A 163 -12.02 15.13 -25.21
C GLY A 163 -11.83 13.80 -24.48
N TRP A 164 -12.91 13.08 -24.14
CA TRP A 164 -12.90 11.80 -23.41
C TRP A 164 -13.79 10.77 -24.10
N ASP A 165 -13.19 9.67 -24.53
CA ASP A 165 -13.91 8.48 -24.99
C ASP A 165 -13.06 7.27 -24.60
N VAL A 166 -13.28 6.80 -23.37
CA VAL A 166 -12.42 5.82 -22.70
C VAL A 166 -13.28 4.75 -22.04
N ILE A 167 -12.92 3.49 -22.23
CA ILE A 167 -13.63 2.35 -21.66
C ILE A 167 -12.63 1.40 -21.00
N GLY A 168 -13.02 0.88 -19.84
CA GLY A 168 -12.20 -0.08 -19.12
C GLY A 168 -12.64 -0.26 -17.68
N GLY A 169 -11.72 -0.74 -16.85
CA GLY A 169 -11.91 -1.02 -15.43
C GLY A 169 -11.17 -0.07 -14.50
N GLY A 170 -11.79 0.23 -13.37
CA GLY A 170 -11.20 0.93 -12.23
C GLY A 170 -11.61 0.30 -10.91
N GLU A 171 -11.23 0.93 -9.80
CA GLU A 171 -11.77 0.60 -8.47
C GLU A 171 -12.92 1.56 -8.12
N PRO A 172 -13.97 1.09 -7.43
CA PRO A 172 -15.02 1.95 -6.93
C PRO A 172 -14.45 3.12 -6.11
N GLY A 173 -14.82 4.35 -6.51
CA GLY A 173 -14.40 5.57 -5.83
C GLY A 173 -13.14 6.24 -6.38
N ILE A 174 -12.45 5.59 -7.32
CA ILE A 174 -11.23 6.09 -7.92
C ILE A 174 -11.56 6.76 -9.29
N PRO A 175 -10.93 7.89 -9.64
CA PRO A 175 -11.29 8.63 -10.84
C PRO A 175 -10.73 7.98 -12.13
N GLY A 176 -11.52 8.06 -13.21
CA GLY A 176 -11.10 7.65 -14.55
C GLY A 176 -11.05 6.13 -14.78
N VAL A 177 -10.34 5.71 -15.82
CA VAL A 177 -10.14 4.30 -16.20
C VAL A 177 -8.69 3.88 -15.92
N ALA A 178 -8.49 3.00 -14.95
CA ALA A 178 -7.15 2.54 -14.58
C ALA A 178 -6.57 1.54 -15.61
N ILE A 179 -7.41 0.68 -16.18
CA ILE A 179 -7.03 -0.37 -17.14
C ILE A 179 -8.04 -0.34 -18.27
N GLY A 180 -7.60 -0.15 -19.51
CA GLY A 180 -8.55 -0.05 -20.62
C GLY A 180 -7.94 0.55 -21.86
N HIS A 181 -8.78 1.25 -22.63
CA HIS A 181 -8.33 1.94 -23.83
C HIS A 181 -9.20 3.16 -24.13
N ASN A 182 -8.62 4.09 -24.88
CA ASN A 182 -9.35 5.16 -25.54
C ASN A 182 -9.30 4.95 -27.06
N GLN A 183 -9.62 5.99 -27.84
CA GLN A 183 -9.61 5.95 -29.30
C GLN A 183 -8.21 5.76 -29.91
N HIS A 184 -7.16 6.01 -29.14
CA HIS A 184 -5.78 6.09 -29.63
C HIS A 184 -4.92 4.91 -29.17
N ALA A 185 -5.14 4.41 -27.95
CA ALA A 185 -4.28 3.41 -27.33
C ALA A 185 -4.98 2.60 -26.25
N ALA A 186 -4.37 1.46 -25.90
CA ALA A 186 -4.72 0.62 -24.76
C ALA A 186 -3.57 0.56 -23.75
N TRP A 187 -3.92 0.40 -22.47
CA TRP A 187 -2.97 0.25 -21.38
C TRP A 187 -3.46 -0.73 -20.31
N GLY A 188 -2.50 -1.26 -19.56
CA GLY A 188 -2.75 -2.11 -18.40
C GLY A 188 -1.68 -1.92 -17.35
N LEU A 189 -1.94 -2.42 -16.14
CA LEU A 189 -1.06 -2.23 -14.99
C LEU A 189 -0.95 -3.48 -14.14
N THR A 190 0.21 -3.64 -13.50
CA THR A 190 0.41 -4.59 -12.40
C THR A 190 1.19 -3.90 -11.29
N ILE A 191 1.23 -4.52 -10.10
CA ILE A 191 1.98 -3.96 -8.97
C ILE A 191 3.47 -3.95 -9.30
N PHE A 192 4.11 -2.81 -9.08
CA PHE A 192 5.56 -2.70 -9.10
C PHE A 192 6.01 -2.31 -7.70
N GLY A 193 6.73 -3.21 -7.02
CA GLY A 193 7.04 -3.12 -5.60
C GLY A 193 8.12 -2.09 -5.25
N ILE A 194 7.92 -0.82 -5.62
CA ILE A 194 8.78 0.27 -5.14
C ILE A 194 8.59 0.39 -3.63
N ASP A 195 9.69 0.23 -2.92
CA ASP A 195 9.72 0.51 -1.50
C ASP A 195 9.53 2.02 -1.25
N SER A 196 8.40 2.34 -0.63
CA SER A 196 7.97 3.70 -0.28
C SER A 196 7.53 3.82 1.18
N GLU A 197 7.99 2.92 2.05
CA GLU A 197 7.72 2.94 3.49
C GLU A 197 9.02 2.73 4.27
N ASP A 198 9.23 3.47 5.35
CA ASP A 198 10.35 3.23 6.28
C ASP A 198 9.85 3.32 7.72
N LEU A 199 10.32 2.42 8.60
CA LEU A 199 10.09 2.51 10.03
C LEU A 199 11.22 3.30 10.72
N TYR A 200 10.80 4.24 11.54
CA TYR A 200 11.68 5.11 12.32
C TYR A 200 11.57 4.80 13.80
N VAL A 201 12.72 4.60 14.47
CA VAL A 201 12.81 4.35 15.91
C VAL A 201 13.26 5.61 16.64
N TYR A 202 12.53 5.99 17.70
CA TYR A 202 12.73 7.23 18.44
C TYR A 202 13.07 6.97 19.90
N GLU A 203 13.98 7.78 20.44
CA GLU A 203 14.22 7.87 21.87
C GLU A 203 13.35 8.96 22.50
N LEU A 204 12.41 8.55 23.34
CA LEU A 204 11.51 9.43 24.07
C LEU A 204 12.17 10.00 25.33
N ASP A 205 11.55 11.00 25.94
CA ASP A 205 11.93 11.51 27.26
C ASP A 205 11.25 10.69 28.35
N ALA A 206 11.62 10.94 29.60
CA ALA A 206 11.05 10.24 30.75
C ALA A 206 9.52 10.38 30.85
N ALA A 207 8.95 11.44 30.29
CA ALA A 207 7.52 11.70 30.26
C ALA A 207 6.81 11.10 29.03
N ASN A 208 7.54 10.53 28.07
CA ASN A 208 7.04 10.05 26.78
C ASN A 208 6.28 11.12 25.97
N ARG A 209 6.74 12.37 26.02
CA ARG A 209 6.13 13.54 25.36
C ARG A 209 6.96 14.12 24.23
N THR A 210 8.28 13.94 24.29
CA THR A 210 9.20 14.47 23.28
C THR A 210 10.13 13.38 22.78
N TYR A 211 10.62 13.49 21.55
CA TYR A 211 11.61 12.59 20.95
C TYR A 211 12.87 13.33 20.52
N ARG A 212 14.02 12.65 20.50
CA ARG A 212 15.28 13.21 20.00
C ARG A 212 15.21 13.46 18.49
N TYR A 213 15.61 14.65 18.04
CA TYR A 213 15.79 14.96 16.63
C TYR A 213 16.91 16.01 16.46
N ARG A 214 17.91 15.67 15.64
CA ARG A 214 19.14 16.44 15.45
C ARG A 214 19.75 16.83 16.80
N ASN A 215 19.96 18.13 17.02
CA ASN A 215 20.61 18.67 18.22
C ASN A 215 19.62 18.94 19.37
N GLY A 216 18.35 18.50 19.25
CA GLY A 216 17.31 18.84 20.22
C GLY A 216 16.26 17.75 20.39
N ARG A 217 15.10 18.19 20.87
CA ARG A 217 13.91 17.35 21.05
C ARG A 217 12.71 18.03 20.42
N GLU A 218 11.85 17.24 19.81
CA GLU A 218 10.56 17.69 19.26
C GLU A 218 9.42 17.03 20.04
N ALA A 219 8.28 17.71 20.13
CA ALA A 219 7.09 17.16 20.80
C ALA A 219 6.37 16.14 19.91
N LEU A 220 5.82 15.08 20.52
CA LEU A 220 4.85 14.22 19.85
C LEU A 220 3.55 15.02 19.63
N ARG A 221 3.10 15.11 18.38
CA ARG A 221 1.78 15.66 18.08
C ARG A 221 0.73 14.63 18.48
N THR A 222 -0.17 15.01 19.38
CA THR A 222 -1.25 14.14 19.86
C THR A 222 -2.58 14.63 19.32
N VAL A 223 -3.38 13.72 18.78
CA VAL A 223 -4.75 13.97 18.33
C VAL A 223 -5.67 13.00 19.04
N THR A 224 -6.71 13.52 19.69
CA THR A 224 -7.79 12.69 20.25
C THR A 224 -8.91 12.61 19.22
N ASP A 225 -9.32 11.39 18.92
CA ASP A 225 -10.47 11.10 18.05
C ASP A 225 -11.41 10.12 18.76
N THR A 226 -12.53 9.76 18.14
CA THR A 226 -13.51 8.83 18.71
C THR A 226 -14.07 7.91 17.64
N VAL A 227 -13.81 6.60 17.81
CA VAL A 227 -14.38 5.55 16.97
C VAL A 227 -15.80 5.28 17.40
N ARG A 228 -16.76 5.48 16.49
CA ARG A 228 -18.17 5.14 16.74
C ARG A 228 -18.40 3.65 16.49
N VAL A 229 -18.84 2.92 17.51
CA VAL A 229 -19.08 1.47 17.45
C VAL A 229 -20.57 1.22 17.28
N LYS A 230 -20.96 0.45 16.24
CA LYS A 230 -22.36 0.04 16.04
C LYS A 230 -22.85 -0.69 17.29
N ASN A 231 -23.97 -0.23 17.87
CA ASN A 231 -24.58 -0.76 19.10
C ASN A 231 -23.68 -0.72 20.35
N GLY A 232 -22.58 0.03 20.33
CA GLY A 232 -21.64 0.15 21.42
C GLY A 232 -21.44 1.60 21.87
N LEU A 233 -20.73 1.77 22.99
CA LEU A 233 -20.27 3.09 23.38
C LEU A 233 -19.18 3.57 22.41
N PRO A 234 -19.14 4.88 22.08
CA PRO A 234 -18.01 5.44 21.34
C PRO A 234 -16.71 5.20 22.08
N VAL A 235 -15.67 4.80 21.36
CA VAL A 235 -14.35 4.49 21.92
C VAL A 235 -13.41 5.65 21.62
N PRO A 236 -12.96 6.41 22.64
CA PRO A 236 -11.96 7.44 22.42
C PRO A 236 -10.63 6.79 22.02
N VAL A 237 -9.95 7.38 21.04
CA VAL A 237 -8.63 6.93 20.59
C VAL A 237 -7.66 8.10 20.63
N THR A 238 -6.42 7.82 20.97
CA THR A 238 -5.33 8.80 20.99
C THR A 238 -4.31 8.43 19.92
N LEU A 239 -4.18 9.29 18.92
CA LEU A 239 -3.26 9.13 17.81
C LEU A 239 -2.05 10.02 18.05
N GLN A 240 -0.86 9.45 17.92
CA GLN A 240 0.39 10.19 18.08
C GLN A 240 1.16 10.23 16.77
N TYR A 241 1.85 11.34 16.55
CA TYR A 241 2.62 11.57 15.33
C TYR A 241 3.97 12.18 15.67
N THR A 242 4.98 11.69 15.00
CA THR A 242 6.29 12.35 14.87
C THR A 242 6.27 13.23 13.63
N ARG A 243 7.38 13.92 13.35
CA ARG A 243 7.57 14.60 12.06
C ARG A 243 7.51 13.68 10.84
N HIS A 244 7.86 12.40 10.98
CA HIS A 244 7.92 11.47 9.85
C HIS A 244 6.58 10.78 9.60
N GLY A 245 5.70 10.73 10.59
CA GLY A 245 4.36 10.17 10.43
C GLY A 245 3.79 9.55 11.71
N PRO A 246 2.74 8.71 11.58
CA PRO A 246 2.04 8.13 12.71
C PRO A 246 2.94 7.20 13.53
N VAL A 247 2.85 7.33 14.84
CA VAL A 247 3.46 6.40 15.80
C VAL A 247 2.64 5.11 15.79
N LEU A 248 3.29 3.99 15.48
CA LEU A 248 2.68 2.67 15.46
C LEU A 248 2.82 1.95 16.80
N TYR A 249 3.84 2.30 17.58
CA TYR A 249 4.14 1.62 18.84
C TYR A 249 4.88 2.54 19.82
N VAL A 250 4.56 2.41 21.10
CA VAL A 250 5.26 3.09 22.21
C VAL A 250 5.56 2.08 23.32
N ASP A 251 6.84 1.96 23.70
CA ASP A 251 7.27 1.38 24.97
C ASP A 251 7.58 2.53 25.94
N SER A 252 6.60 2.82 26.79
CA SER A 252 6.68 3.90 27.78
C SER A 252 7.67 3.62 28.92
N THR A 253 8.03 2.36 29.14
CA THR A 253 8.96 1.94 30.19
C THR A 253 10.40 2.12 29.73
N ARG A 254 10.67 1.85 28.45
CA ARG A 254 12.00 1.99 27.84
C ARG A 254 12.19 3.31 27.09
N HIS A 255 11.17 4.16 27.07
CA HIS A 255 11.16 5.45 26.38
C HIS A 255 11.52 5.30 24.91
N VAL A 256 10.83 4.40 24.20
CA VAL A 256 11.00 4.15 22.77
C VAL A 256 9.68 4.28 22.04
N ALA A 257 9.68 4.90 20.86
CA ALA A 257 8.57 4.84 19.93
C ALA A 257 9.03 4.34 18.56
N VAL A 258 8.12 3.74 17.80
CA VAL A 258 8.32 3.41 16.38
C VAL A 258 7.23 4.11 15.57
N ALA A 259 7.62 4.82 14.52
CA ALA A 259 6.69 5.53 13.63
C ALA A 259 6.92 5.12 12.16
N LEU A 260 5.88 5.25 11.35
CA LEU A 260 5.91 5.00 9.92
C LEU A 260 6.09 6.30 9.14
N ARG A 261 7.06 6.34 8.23
CA ARG A 261 7.08 7.28 7.11
C ARG A 261 6.62 6.55 5.87
N ALA A 262 5.69 7.13 5.11
CA ALA A 262 5.09 6.44 3.97
C ALA A 262 4.77 7.40 2.82
N GLY A 263 5.11 7.02 1.59
CA GLY A 263 4.86 7.82 0.40
C GLY A 263 3.38 8.07 0.14
N TRP A 264 2.49 7.19 0.62
CA TRP A 264 1.05 7.35 0.50
C TRP A 264 0.43 8.37 1.46
N LEU A 265 1.20 8.87 2.43
CA LEU A 265 0.85 10.02 3.25
C LEU A 265 1.26 11.36 2.59
N GLU A 266 1.99 11.32 1.48
CA GLU A 266 2.44 12.52 0.77
C GLU A 266 1.32 13.15 -0.05
N ALA A 267 1.39 14.48 -0.18
CA ALA A 267 0.46 15.20 -1.04
C ALA A 267 0.51 14.66 -2.49
N GLY A 268 -0.67 14.48 -3.10
CA GLY A 268 -0.78 13.87 -4.42
C GLY A 268 -0.66 12.35 -4.43
N GLY A 269 -0.56 11.69 -3.26
CA GLY A 269 -0.60 10.22 -3.12
C GLY A 269 -2.00 9.60 -3.25
N ALA A 270 -3.00 10.35 -3.77
CA ALA A 270 -4.33 9.81 -4.03
C ALA A 270 -4.24 8.70 -5.10
N PRO A 271 -4.68 7.46 -4.80
CA PRO A 271 -4.53 6.33 -5.70
C PRO A 271 -5.13 6.58 -7.10
N TYR A 272 -4.38 6.24 -8.14
CA TYR A 272 -4.76 6.31 -9.56
C TYR A 272 -5.29 7.67 -10.06
N LEU A 273 -5.03 8.77 -9.35
CA LEU A 273 -5.45 10.10 -9.81
C LEU A 273 -4.88 10.44 -11.21
N ALA A 274 -3.73 9.87 -11.56
CA ALA A 274 -3.10 9.99 -12.87
C ALA A 274 -3.93 9.40 -14.02
N SER A 275 -4.86 8.48 -13.75
CA SER A 275 -5.76 7.92 -14.77
C SER A 275 -6.53 9.02 -15.49
N LEU A 276 -6.92 10.10 -14.79
CA LEU A 276 -7.59 11.23 -15.43
C LEU A 276 -6.77 11.88 -16.57
N ARG A 277 -5.44 11.86 -16.45
CA ARG A 277 -4.55 12.36 -17.49
C ARG A 277 -4.29 11.31 -18.55
N LEU A 278 -4.07 10.06 -18.12
CA LEU A 278 -3.81 8.93 -19.01
C LEU A 278 -4.99 8.66 -19.96
N ASP A 279 -6.23 8.79 -19.48
CA ASP A 279 -7.47 8.58 -20.24
C ASP A 279 -7.54 9.45 -21.52
N GLN A 280 -6.83 10.59 -21.53
CA GLN A 280 -6.76 11.53 -22.66
C GLN A 280 -5.51 11.38 -23.52
N ALA A 281 -4.52 10.60 -23.08
CA ALA A 281 -3.25 10.46 -23.78
C ALA A 281 -3.47 9.83 -25.17
N ARG A 282 -2.86 10.43 -26.18
CA ARG A 282 -2.95 10.00 -27.58
C ARG A 282 -1.70 9.30 -28.06
N THR A 283 -0.57 9.58 -27.40
CA THR A 283 0.75 9.08 -27.77
C THR A 283 1.46 8.53 -26.54
N TRP A 284 2.47 7.69 -26.76
CA TRP A 284 3.31 7.19 -25.67
C TRP A 284 3.94 8.34 -24.86
N GLN A 285 4.39 9.41 -25.51
CA GLN A 285 5.01 10.56 -24.84
C GLN A 285 4.02 11.27 -23.90
N GLU A 286 2.78 11.49 -24.35
CA GLU A 286 1.71 12.04 -23.51
C GLU A 286 1.37 11.09 -22.35
N ALA A 287 1.37 9.77 -22.59
CA ALA A 287 1.15 8.79 -21.54
C ALA A 287 2.28 8.84 -20.48
N ARG A 288 3.55 8.93 -20.90
CA ARG A 288 4.68 9.08 -19.98
C ARG A 288 4.59 10.36 -19.15
N GLU A 289 4.17 11.47 -19.75
CA GLU A 289 3.92 12.73 -19.05
C GLU A 289 2.78 12.60 -18.03
N ALA A 290 1.66 11.98 -18.42
CA ALA A 290 0.53 11.70 -17.53
C ALA A 290 0.95 10.84 -16.33
N LEU A 291 1.78 9.82 -16.55
CA LEU A 291 2.28 8.92 -15.52
C LEU A 291 3.22 9.61 -14.52
N THR A 292 3.76 10.81 -14.80
CA THR A 292 4.52 11.58 -13.79
C THR A 292 3.67 12.03 -12.60
N PHE A 293 2.34 11.95 -12.72
CA PHE A 293 1.39 12.21 -11.63
C PHE A 293 0.96 10.91 -10.91
N ALA A 294 1.37 9.73 -11.39
CA ALA A 294 1.01 8.44 -10.82
C ALA A 294 1.91 8.14 -9.61
N ARG A 295 1.66 8.86 -8.52
CA ARG A 295 2.42 8.74 -7.27
C ARG A 295 2.09 7.46 -6.51
N MET A 296 0.83 7.04 -6.52
CA MET A 296 0.34 5.84 -5.84
C MET A 296 -0.82 5.18 -6.61
N PRO A 297 -1.01 3.85 -6.49
CA PRO A 297 -0.03 2.90 -5.97
C PRO A 297 1.19 2.79 -6.90
N THR A 298 2.25 2.12 -6.45
CA THR A 298 3.44 1.88 -7.27
C THR A 298 3.15 0.75 -8.26
N LEU A 299 3.21 1.07 -9.55
CA LEU A 299 2.71 0.23 -10.62
C LEU A 299 3.67 0.20 -11.79
N ASN A 300 3.66 -0.90 -12.54
CA ASN A 300 4.17 -0.91 -13.90
C ASN A 300 2.99 -0.70 -14.87
N TRP A 301 3.25 -0.05 -15.99
CA TRP A 301 2.27 0.28 -17.00
C TRP A 301 2.76 -0.24 -18.33
N VAL A 302 1.89 -0.94 -19.05
CA VAL A 302 2.11 -1.30 -20.46
C VAL A 302 1.23 -0.44 -21.34
N TRP A 303 1.71 -0.12 -22.53
CA TRP A 303 1.02 0.73 -23.51
C TRP A 303 1.15 0.13 -24.90
N GLY A 304 0.07 0.17 -25.68
CA GLY A 304 0.09 -0.13 -27.10
C GLY A 304 -0.88 0.78 -27.85
N ASP A 305 -0.40 1.49 -28.86
CA ASP A 305 -1.22 2.46 -29.60
C ASP A 305 -1.43 2.13 -31.08
N THR A 306 -2.38 2.85 -31.68
CA THR A 306 -2.79 2.68 -33.08
C THR A 306 -1.69 2.98 -34.10
N SER A 307 -0.62 3.69 -33.70
CA SER A 307 0.56 3.95 -34.55
C SER A 307 1.49 2.74 -34.64
N GLY A 308 1.33 1.74 -33.76
CA GLY A 308 2.22 0.59 -33.67
C GLY A 308 3.24 0.68 -32.53
N THR A 309 3.27 1.81 -31.79
CA THR A 309 4.19 2.00 -30.67
C THR A 309 3.75 1.14 -29.49
N ILE A 310 4.73 0.51 -28.83
CA ILE A 310 4.54 -0.18 -27.55
C ILE A 310 5.46 0.44 -26.50
N GLY A 311 5.00 0.46 -25.25
CA GLY A 311 5.72 1.09 -24.15
C GLY A 311 5.57 0.30 -22.86
N TRP A 312 6.57 0.45 -22.00
CA TRP A 312 6.56 0.02 -20.61
C TRP A 312 7.15 1.14 -19.77
N GLN A 313 6.51 1.47 -18.65
CA GLN A 313 7.03 2.43 -17.67
C GLN A 313 6.54 2.05 -16.28
N THR A 314 7.42 2.18 -15.30
CA THR A 314 7.12 2.12 -13.88
C THR A 314 6.76 3.52 -13.35
N ALA A 315 5.80 3.58 -12.44
CA ALA A 315 5.38 4.83 -11.84
C ALA A 315 5.02 4.64 -10.36
N GLY A 316 5.46 5.59 -9.55
CA GLY A 316 5.21 5.62 -8.12
C GLY A 316 6.24 6.47 -7.39
N ILE A 317 5.94 6.85 -6.16
CA ILE A 317 6.92 7.53 -5.29
C ILE A 317 8.05 6.55 -4.95
N ALA A 318 9.28 6.95 -5.26
CA ALA A 318 10.50 6.23 -4.91
C ALA A 318 11.40 7.15 -4.07
N PRO A 319 11.43 7.00 -2.74
CA PRO A 319 12.26 7.81 -1.84
C PRO A 319 13.75 7.71 -2.15
N ILE A 320 14.44 8.86 -2.13
CA ILE A 320 15.90 8.89 -2.23
C ILE A 320 16.48 8.72 -0.83
N ARG A 321 17.06 7.54 -0.60
CA ARG A 321 17.79 7.20 0.61
C ARG A 321 19.29 7.37 0.35
N LYS A 322 19.97 8.24 1.11
CA LYS A 322 21.38 8.58 0.85
C LYS A 322 22.37 7.63 1.53
N ASN A 323 21.98 7.10 2.68
CA ASN A 323 22.89 6.41 3.60
C ASN A 323 22.29 5.12 4.19
N TRP A 324 21.21 4.59 3.61
CA TRP A 324 20.64 3.29 3.97
C TRP A 324 19.86 2.69 2.81
N GLU A 325 19.62 1.38 2.87
CA GLU A 325 19.05 0.59 1.78
C GLU A 325 17.51 0.46 1.80
N GLY A 326 16.84 0.94 2.86
CA GLY A 326 15.39 0.71 3.08
C GLY A 326 15.05 -0.71 3.58
N LEU A 327 16.04 -1.51 3.94
CA LEU A 327 15.86 -2.93 4.32
C LEU A 327 15.68 -3.15 5.83
N LEU A 328 15.94 -2.13 6.64
CA LEU A 328 15.93 -2.19 8.11
C LEU A 328 15.31 -0.91 8.64
N PRO A 329 14.63 -0.95 9.81
CA PRO A 329 14.21 0.26 10.49
C PRO A 329 15.45 1.10 10.82
N VAL A 330 15.26 2.42 10.85
CA VAL A 330 16.34 3.39 11.09
C VAL A 330 16.02 4.31 12.28
N PRO A 331 17.03 4.89 12.94
CA PRO A 331 16.82 5.96 13.92
C PRO A 331 16.11 7.19 13.32
N GLY A 332 15.08 7.68 14.01
CA GLY A 332 14.35 8.93 13.69
C GLY A 332 15.01 10.20 14.22
N ASP A 333 16.33 10.18 14.44
CA ASP A 333 17.09 11.28 15.02
C ASP A 333 17.59 12.31 13.99
N GLY A 334 17.21 12.17 12.71
CA GLY A 334 17.59 13.07 11.63
C GLY A 334 18.82 12.64 10.83
N ARG A 335 19.46 11.51 11.17
CA ARG A 335 20.56 10.93 10.37
C ARG A 335 20.08 10.21 9.11
N TYR A 336 18.81 9.81 9.05
CA TYR A 336 18.22 9.04 7.96
C TYR A 336 16.99 9.80 7.46
N GLU A 337 17.15 10.63 6.44
CA GLU A 337 16.05 11.44 5.90
C GLU A 337 15.87 11.18 4.42
N TRP A 338 14.62 11.08 3.97
CA TRP A 338 14.35 11.06 2.53
C TRP A 338 14.79 12.38 1.92
N ASP A 339 15.69 12.32 0.95
CA ASP A 339 16.19 13.48 0.21
C ASP A 339 15.35 13.71 -1.05
N GLY A 340 14.03 13.80 -0.84
CA GLY A 340 13.04 13.84 -1.90
C GLY A 340 12.82 12.46 -2.56
N TYR A 341 12.40 12.49 -3.81
CA TYR A 341 11.97 11.32 -4.57
C TYR A 341 12.66 11.28 -5.93
N LEU A 342 12.96 10.09 -6.43
CA LEU A 342 13.41 9.93 -7.82
C LEU A 342 12.29 10.47 -8.74
N PRO A 343 12.62 11.29 -9.75
CA PRO A 343 11.63 11.74 -10.70
C PRO A 343 10.99 10.55 -11.41
N ILE A 344 9.66 10.48 -11.43
CA ILE A 344 8.92 9.34 -12.02
C ILE A 344 9.30 9.10 -13.48
N ALA A 345 9.60 10.16 -14.24
CA ALA A 345 10.05 10.06 -15.63
C ALA A 345 11.41 9.38 -15.81
N GLN A 346 12.21 9.25 -14.74
CA GLN A 346 13.49 8.54 -14.72
C GLN A 346 13.39 7.09 -14.24
N LEU A 347 12.21 6.68 -13.77
CA LEU A 347 11.97 5.28 -13.44
C LEU A 347 11.96 4.43 -14.73
N PRO A 348 12.30 3.13 -14.63
CA PRO A 348 12.37 2.22 -15.77
C PRO A 348 11.14 2.21 -16.67
#